data_AF-A0A3C0FQ52-F1
#
_entry.id   AF-A0A3C0FQ52-F1
#
_cell.length_a   1.000
_cell.length_b   1.000
_cell.length_c   1.000
_cell.angle_alpha   90.00
_cell.angle_beta   90.00
_cell.angle_gamma   90.00
#
_symmetry.space_group_name_H-M   'P 1'
#
loop_
_entity.id
_entity.type
_entity.pdbx_description
1 polymer ?
#
loop_
_entity_poly.entity_id
_entity_poly.type
_entity_poly.pdbx_seq_one_letter_code
_entity_poly.pdbx_strand_id
1 'polypeptide(L)' 'NITKVEDLGQFKIATTRFGASEIKVKLGEDEQVVGQSGILRFAPEWTKLYADSQLVA' A
#
# COMPACT_ATOMS: atom_id res chain seq x y z
N ASN A 1 1.70 -8.46 -5.36
CA ASN A 1 1.26 -8.43 -6.76
C ASN A 1 0.46 -7.17 -6.98
N ILE A 2 0.98 -6.26 -7.79
CA ILE A 2 0.33 -4.98 -8.15
C ILE A 2 -0.69 -5.27 -9.24
N THR A 3 -1.94 -4.88 -9.00
CA THR A 3 -3.09 -5.18 -9.86
C THR A 3 -3.59 -3.96 -10.63
N LYS A 4 -3.32 -2.75 -10.13
CA LYS A 4 -3.69 -1.48 -10.76
C LYS A 4 -2.72 -0.39 -10.34
N VAL A 5 -2.46 0.56 -11.25
CA VAL A 5 -1.81 1.84 -10.94
C VAL A 5 -2.67 2.95 -11.50
N GLU A 6 -2.99 3.92 -10.66
CA GLU A 6 -3.75 5.13 -11.02
C GLU A 6 -2.82 6.33 -10.89
N ASP A 7 -2.63 7.07 -11.98
CA ASP A 7 -1.85 8.30 -11.99
C ASP A 7 -2.79 9.50 -11.77
N LEU A 8 -2.51 10.30 -10.74
CA LEU A 8 -3.32 11.46 -10.35
C LEU A 8 -2.54 12.77 -10.52
N GLY A 9 -1.48 12.78 -11.34
CA GLY A 9 -0.59 13.91 -11.52
C GLY A 9 0.44 13.98 -10.41
N GLN A 10 0.09 14.56 -9.26
CA GLN A 10 1.06 14.79 -8.16
C GLN A 10 1.49 13.51 -7.40
N PHE A 11 0.76 12.42 -7.57
CA PHE A 11 1.05 11.14 -6.96
C PHE A 11 0.33 10.03 -7.69
N LYS A 12 0.77 8.79 -7.46
CA LYS A 12 0.11 7.60 -7.99
C LYS A 12 -0.51 6.80 -6.86
N ILE A 13 -1.56 6.05 -7.15
CA ILE A 13 -2.10 5.04 -6.26
C ILE A 13 -1.87 3.67 -6.89
N ALA A 14 -1.07 2.83 -6.24
CA ALA A 14 -0.91 1.44 -6.60
C ALA A 14 -1.84 0.57 -5.75
N THR A 15 -2.60 -0.28 -6.42
CA THR A 15 -3.40 -1.32 -5.77
C THR A 15 -2.62 -2.63 -5.82
N THR A 16 -2.47 -3.29 -4.68
CA THR A 16 -1.75 -4.56 -4.54
C THR A 16 -2.56 -5.57 -3.74
N ARG A 17 -2.37 -6.85 -4.05
CA ARG A 17 -2.87 -7.95 -3.23
C ARG A 17 -1.83 -8.39 -2.21
N PHE A 18 -2.25 -8.48 -0.95
CA PHE A 18 -1.51 -9.05 0.17
C PHE A 18 -2.37 -10.15 0.83
N GLY A 19 -2.03 -11.41 0.56
CA GLY A 19 -2.90 -12.53 0.89
C GLY A 19 -4.26 -12.40 0.18
N ALA A 20 -5.34 -12.48 0.94
CA ALA A 20 -6.70 -12.28 0.44
C ALA A 20 -7.16 -10.80 0.41
N SER A 21 -6.34 -9.90 0.96
CA SER A 21 -6.69 -8.49 1.11
C SER A 21 -6.14 -7.64 -0.03
N GLU A 22 -6.86 -6.57 -0.36
CA GLU A 22 -6.40 -5.53 -1.26
C GLU A 22 -5.90 -4.33 -0.45
N ILE A 23 -4.74 -3.81 -0.83
CA ILE A 23 -4.11 -2.66 -0.19
C ILE A 23 -3.88 -1.59 -1.25
N LYS A 24 -4.23 -0.36 -0.92
CA LYS A 24 -3.91 0.83 -1.72
C LYS A 24 -2.71 1.53 -1.12
N VAL A 25 -1.73 1.82 -1.97
CA VAL A 25 -0.46 2.44 -1.59
C VAL A 25 -0.33 3.74 -2.37
N LYS A 26 -0.10 4.85 -1.66
CA LYS A 26 0.25 6.12 -2.29
C LYS A 26 1.74 6.12 -2.61
N LEU A 27 2.07 6.42 -3.86
CA LEU A 27 3.43 6.52 -4.36
C LEU A 27 3.72 7.97 -4.76
N GLY A 28 4.98 8.38 -4.67
CA GLY A 28 5.41 9.65 -5.24
C GLY A 28 5.21 9.67 -6.76
N GLU A 29 5.11 10.87 -7.33
CA GLU A 29 4.99 11.07 -8.79
C GLU A 29 6.15 10.44 -9.56
N ASP A 30 7.38 10.59 -9.04
CA ASP A 30 8.59 10.05 -9.69
C ASP A 30 8.82 8.55 -9.41
N GLU A 31 8.05 7.96 -8.50
CA GLU A 31 8.23 6.56 -8.13
C GLU A 31 7.85 5.66 -9.32
N GLN A 32 8.81 4.83 -9.74
CA GLN A 32 8.59 3.90 -10.84
C GLN A 32 8.12 2.55 -10.31
N VAL A 33 6.94 2.15 -10.76
CA VAL A 33 6.44 0.79 -10.54
C VAL A 33 7.00 -0.10 -11.66
N VAL A 34 8.19 -0.66 -11.43
CA VAL A 34 8.83 -1.58 -12.39
C VAL A 34 8.42 -3.02 -12.07
N GLY A 35 7.60 -3.61 -12.94
CA GLY A 35 7.12 -5.00 -12.79
C GLY A 35 5.84 -5.14 -11.95
N GLN A 36 5.56 -6.37 -11.49
CA GLN A 36 4.30 -6.72 -10.82
C GLN A 36 4.43 -6.89 -9.29
N SER A 37 5.61 -6.63 -8.72
CA SER A 37 5.89 -6.88 -7.29
C SER A 37 6.80 -5.81 -6.71
N GLY A 38 6.62 -5.53 -5.41
CA GLY A 38 7.46 -4.61 -4.66
C GLY A 38 7.41 -4.94 -3.16
N ILE A 39 8.25 -4.26 -2.38
CA ILE A 39 8.29 -4.39 -0.92
C ILE A 39 7.49 -3.24 -0.32
N LEU A 40 6.48 -3.55 0.49
CA LEU A 40 5.73 -2.57 1.27
C LEU A 40 6.29 -2.56 2.70
N ARG A 41 6.61 -1.37 3.22
CA ARG A 41 6.99 -1.18 4.61
C ARG A 41 5.86 -0.48 5.36
N PHE A 42 5.50 -1.04 6.50
CA PHE A 42 4.53 -0.46 7.42
C PHE A 42 5.31 0.18 8.57
N ALA A 43 5.39 1.51 8.55
CA ALA A 43 6.08 2.26 9.60
C ALA A 43 5.30 2.09 10.92
N PRO A 44 5.91 1.60 12.01
CA PRO A 44 5.21 1.32 13.26
C PRO A 44 4.40 2.52 13.78
N GLU A 45 4.93 3.73 13.66
CA GLU A 45 4.30 4.98 14.08
C GLU A 45 2.97 5.30 13.38
N TRP A 46 2.71 4.69 12.22
CA TRP A 46 1.49 4.87 11.43
C TRP A 46 0.67 3.59 11.28
N THR A 47 1.11 2.50 11.90
CA THR A 47 0.48 1.20 11.80
C THR A 47 -0.31 0.92 13.06
N LYS A 48 -1.60 0.61 12.92
CA LYS A 48 -2.48 0.26 14.03
C LYS A 48 -2.86 -1.21 13.95
N LEU A 49 -2.71 -1.94 15.05
CA LEU A 49 -3.13 -3.32 15.19
C LEU A 49 -4.40 -3.39 16.03
N TYR A 50 -5.41 -4.08 15.53
CA TYR A 50 -6.67 -4.26 16.23
C TYR A 50 -6.94 -5.75 16.49
N ALA A 51 -7.36 -6.07 17.71
CA ALA A 51 -7.91 -7.38 18.09
C ALA A 51 -9.35 -7.16 18.59
N ASP A 52 -10.31 -7.89 18.03
CA ASP A 52 -11.73 -7.75 18.37
C ASP A 52 -12.24 -6.30 18.34
N SER A 53 -11.84 -5.55 17.32
CA SER A 53 -12.13 -4.12 17.14
C SER A 53 -11.49 -3.18 18.18
N GLN A 54 -10.60 -3.68 19.04
CA GLN A 54 -9.85 -2.88 20.03
C GLN A 54 -8.42 -2.65 19.56
N LEU A 55 -7.91 -1.41 19.72
CA LEU A 55 -6.53 -1.06 19.39
C LEU A 55 -5.57 -1.69 20.41
N VAL A 56 -4.59 -2.47 19.94
CA VAL A 56 -3.62 -3.19 20.78
C VAL A 56 -2.16 -2.84 20.49
N ALA A 57 -1.87 -2.25 19.33
CA ALA A 57 -0.57 -1.65 19.01
C ALA A 57 -0.74 -0.50 18.01
#